data_AF-A0A847XJF9-F1
#
_entry.id   AF-A0A847XJF9-F1
#
_cell.length_a   1.000
_cell.length_b   1.000
_cell.length_c   1.000
_cell.angle_alpha   90.00
_cell.angle_beta   90.00
_cell.angle_gamma   90.00
#
_symmetry.space_group_name_H-M   'P 1'
#
loop_
_entity.id
_entity.type
_entity.pdbx_description
1 polymer ?
#
loop_
_entity_poly.entity_id
_entity_poly.type
_entity_poly.pdbx_seq_one_letter_code
_entity_poly.pdbx_strand_id
1 'polypeptide(L)'
;MTKQERELLKKVIHFVDKINNGKSPHFTATLKWVKKIKPDADLSLQIAAYAHDIERVIRKTSTEVHDKKYGFMGKSYMREHQTTGGKIMANFLKQNRSEQSVIDKVKHLIKNHEYGGDKESNILKDADSASFFEKNIQHFLDRFPDFSKKLIQDKFDFMFNRITSQKVKKSIKPLYLKATNKLEKL
;
A
#
# COMPACT_ATOMS: atom_id res chain seq x y z
N MET A 1 15.60 -8.62 13.98
CA MET A 1 14.80 -9.79 13.58
C MET A 1 15.55 -11.09 13.85
N THR A 2 14.88 -12.10 14.37
CA THR A 2 15.39 -13.46 14.57
C THR A 2 15.43 -14.24 13.24
N LYS A 3 15.98 -15.47 13.27
CA LYS A 3 15.96 -16.37 12.11
C LYS A 3 14.51 -16.76 11.74
N GLN A 4 13.68 -17.06 12.72
CA GLN A 4 12.29 -17.45 12.50
C GLN A 4 11.47 -16.31 11.87
N GLU A 5 11.66 -15.08 12.35
CA GLU A 5 11.00 -13.90 11.78
C GLU A 5 11.39 -13.66 10.31
N ARG A 6 12.67 -13.85 9.97
CA ARG A 6 13.15 -13.77 8.58
C ARG A 6 12.49 -14.82 7.68
N GLU A 7 12.37 -16.05 8.17
CA GLU A 7 11.73 -17.12 7.40
C GLU A 7 10.22 -16.88 7.23
N LEU A 8 9.53 -16.36 8.24
CA LEU A 8 8.13 -15.97 8.09
C LEU A 8 7.94 -14.85 7.07
N LEU A 9 8.79 -13.81 7.11
CA LEU A 9 8.72 -12.73 6.12
C LEU A 9 8.96 -13.25 4.69
N LYS A 10 9.90 -14.18 4.49
CA LYS A 10 10.11 -14.83 3.19
C LYS A 10 8.89 -15.60 2.72
N LYS A 11 8.22 -16.34 3.61
CA LYS A 11 6.97 -17.05 3.28
C LYS A 11 5.86 -16.09 2.88
N VAL A 12 5.70 -14.97 3.59
CA VAL A 12 4.76 -13.90 3.22
C VAL A 12 5.08 -13.35 1.84
N ILE A 13 6.33 -12.97 1.58
CA ILE A 13 6.76 -12.44 0.28
C ILE A 13 6.46 -13.45 -0.83
N HIS A 14 6.82 -14.72 -0.65
CA HIS A 14 6.54 -15.77 -1.62
C HIS A 14 5.05 -15.95 -1.89
N PHE A 15 4.23 -15.93 -0.84
CA PHE A 15 2.77 -16.04 -0.96
C PHE A 15 2.18 -14.85 -1.74
N VAL A 16 2.55 -13.62 -1.39
CA VAL A 16 2.09 -12.41 -2.07
C VAL A 16 2.55 -12.38 -3.52
N ASP A 17 3.83 -12.67 -3.79
CA ASP A 17 4.39 -12.67 -5.14
C ASP A 17 3.75 -13.75 -6.01
N LYS A 18 3.47 -14.93 -5.44
CA LYS A 18 2.77 -16.00 -6.18
C LYS A 18 1.38 -15.57 -6.61
N ILE A 19 0.62 -14.92 -5.72
CA ILE A 19 -0.72 -14.39 -6.04
C ILE A 19 -0.63 -13.25 -7.05
N ASN A 20 0.41 -12.41 -6.95
CA ASN A 20 0.65 -11.30 -7.86
C ASN A 20 1.24 -11.70 -9.22
N ASN A 21 1.46 -13.00 -9.44
CA ASN A 21 2.16 -13.52 -10.61
C ASN A 21 3.54 -12.86 -10.83
N GLY A 22 4.28 -12.67 -9.74
CA GLY A 22 5.59 -12.05 -9.72
C GLY A 22 5.73 -10.95 -8.67
N LYS A 23 6.93 -10.38 -8.58
CA LYS A 23 7.24 -9.32 -7.63
C LYS A 23 6.55 -8.02 -8.00
N SER A 24 5.85 -7.41 -7.05
CA SER A 24 5.31 -6.07 -7.19
C SER A 24 6.40 -5.01 -6.91
N PRO A 25 6.70 -4.10 -7.87
CA PRO A 25 7.59 -2.97 -7.61
C PRO A 25 7.08 -2.08 -6.49
N HIS A 26 5.76 -1.92 -6.37
CA HIS A 26 5.10 -1.16 -5.32
C HIS A 26 5.34 -1.79 -3.95
N PHE A 27 5.04 -3.08 -3.76
CA PHE A 27 5.20 -3.72 -2.44
C PHE A 27 6.67 -3.73 -1.98
N THR A 28 7.59 -3.95 -2.92
CA THR A 28 9.02 -3.89 -2.66
C THR A 28 9.46 -2.49 -2.24
N ALA A 29 8.97 -1.44 -2.92
CA ALA A 29 9.30 -0.06 -2.60
C ALA A 29 8.66 0.40 -1.28
N THR A 30 7.41 0.03 -0.99
CA THR A 30 6.76 0.30 0.30
C THR A 30 7.55 -0.30 1.46
N LEU A 31 8.01 -1.56 1.36
CA LEU A 31 8.87 -2.17 2.39
C LEU A 31 10.21 -1.43 2.55
N LYS A 32 10.84 -0.99 1.44
CA LYS A 32 12.06 -0.17 1.51
C LYS A 32 11.82 1.16 2.20
N TRP A 33 10.70 1.83 1.93
CA TRP A 33 10.32 3.08 2.58
C TRP A 33 10.04 2.90 4.07
N VAL A 34 9.34 1.83 4.47
CA VAL A 34 9.18 1.48 5.89
C VAL A 34 10.53 1.36 6.59
N LYS A 35 11.49 0.64 6.00
CA LYS A 35 12.85 0.48 6.57
C LYS A 35 13.64 1.78 6.58
N LYS A 36 13.39 2.70 5.65
CA LYS A 36 14.01 4.03 5.63
C LYS A 36 13.42 4.96 6.69
N ILE A 37 12.12 4.88 6.95
CA ILE A 37 11.41 5.71 7.93
C ILE A 37 11.67 5.18 9.35
N LYS A 38 11.60 3.86 9.52
CA LYS A 38 11.81 3.14 10.77
C LYS A 38 12.80 1.99 10.54
N PRO A 39 14.12 2.21 10.71
CA PRO A 39 15.16 1.19 10.50
C PRO A 39 15.00 -0.05 11.38
N ASP A 40 14.41 0.12 12.56
CA ASP A 40 14.08 -0.92 13.53
C ASP A 40 12.63 -1.43 13.37
N ALA A 41 12.03 -1.32 12.18
CA ALA A 41 10.69 -1.82 11.89
C ALA A 41 10.59 -3.31 12.25
N ASP A 42 9.61 -3.65 13.08
CA ASP A 42 9.39 -5.03 13.50
C ASP A 42 8.87 -5.91 12.35
N LEU A 43 8.75 -7.20 12.61
CA LEU A 43 8.26 -8.15 11.62
C LEU A 43 6.86 -7.77 11.11
N SER A 44 5.94 -7.40 12.01
CA SER A 44 4.55 -7.10 11.67
C SER A 44 4.44 -5.92 10.70
N LEU A 45 5.19 -4.85 10.93
CA LEU A 45 5.21 -3.69 10.05
C LEU A 45 5.84 -4.02 8.69
N GLN A 46 6.89 -4.85 8.66
CA GLN A 46 7.47 -5.31 7.40
C GLN A 46 6.52 -6.20 6.59
N ILE A 47 5.78 -7.10 7.25
CA ILE A 47 4.76 -7.94 6.61
C ILE A 47 3.64 -7.06 6.05
N ALA A 48 3.12 -6.13 6.86
CA ALA A 48 2.06 -5.22 6.42
C ALA A 48 2.51 -4.34 5.24
N ALA A 49 3.76 -3.87 5.24
CA ALA A 49 4.33 -3.11 4.13
C ALA A 49 4.29 -3.88 2.80
N TYR A 50 4.63 -5.16 2.82
CA TYR A 50 4.68 -5.97 1.61
C TYR A 50 3.31 -6.50 1.17
N ALA A 51 2.31 -6.52 2.06
CA ALA A 51 1.03 -7.18 1.83
C ALA A 51 -0.21 -6.27 1.96
N HIS A 52 -0.05 -4.97 2.25
CA HIS A 52 -1.17 -4.06 2.52
C HIS A 52 -2.25 -4.08 1.44
N ASP A 53 -1.84 -4.23 0.19
CA ASP A 53 -2.68 -4.16 -1.00
C ASP A 53 -3.06 -5.55 -1.56
N ILE A 54 -2.80 -6.65 -0.82
CA ILE A 54 -2.98 -8.03 -1.31
C ILE A 54 -4.38 -8.32 -1.85
N GLU A 55 -5.39 -7.65 -1.30
CA GLU A 55 -6.78 -7.80 -1.75
C GLU A 55 -6.96 -7.34 -3.20
N ARG A 56 -6.29 -6.25 -3.63
CA ARG A 56 -6.35 -5.75 -5.02
C ARG A 56 -5.77 -6.74 -6.00
N VAL A 57 -4.77 -7.51 -5.56
CA VAL A 57 -4.15 -8.53 -6.38
C VAL A 57 -5.11 -9.71 -6.58
N ILE A 58 -5.73 -10.18 -5.50
CA ILE A 58 -6.68 -11.29 -5.54
C ILE A 58 -7.94 -10.90 -6.33
N ARG A 59 -8.40 -9.66 -6.20
CA ARG A 59 -9.64 -9.17 -6.81
C ARG A 59 -9.39 -8.22 -7.97
N LYS A 60 -8.30 -8.39 -8.72
CA LYS A 60 -7.87 -7.44 -9.76
C LYS A 60 -8.98 -7.07 -10.74
N THR A 61 -9.65 -8.06 -11.34
CA THR A 61 -10.75 -7.82 -12.29
C THR A 61 -11.91 -7.04 -11.65
N SER A 62 -12.31 -7.40 -10.42
CA SER A 62 -13.38 -6.71 -9.70
C SER A 62 -13.00 -5.26 -9.35
N THR A 63 -11.72 -5.04 -9.01
CA THR A 63 -11.15 -3.71 -8.73
C THR A 63 -11.21 -2.83 -9.96
N GLU A 64 -10.79 -3.33 -11.13
CA GLU A 64 -10.83 -2.56 -12.38
C GLU A 64 -12.26 -2.20 -12.80
N VAL A 65 -13.21 -3.14 -12.66
CA VAL A 65 -14.64 -2.92 -12.91
C VAL A 65 -15.22 -1.88 -11.95
N HIS A 66 -14.92 -2.01 -10.65
CA HIS A 66 -15.36 -1.04 -9.64
C HIS A 66 -14.83 0.35 -9.96
N ASP A 67 -13.52 0.47 -10.20
CA ASP A 67 -12.89 1.74 -10.47
C ASP A 67 -13.53 2.44 -11.68
N LYS A 68 -13.75 1.72 -12.79
CA LYS A 68 -14.39 2.31 -13.98
C LYS A 68 -15.79 2.83 -13.70
N LYS A 69 -16.53 2.19 -12.79
CA LYS A 69 -17.90 2.56 -12.48
C LYS A 69 -18.01 3.66 -11.41
N TYR A 70 -17.12 3.68 -10.43
CA TYR A 70 -17.27 4.49 -9.22
C TYR A 70 -16.02 5.30 -8.82
N GLY A 71 -14.94 5.19 -9.59
CA GLY A 71 -13.63 5.71 -9.25
C GLY A 71 -12.92 4.89 -8.16
N PHE A 72 -11.70 5.31 -7.81
CA PHE A 72 -10.78 4.56 -6.94
C PHE A 72 -10.62 5.15 -5.53
N MET A 73 -11.46 6.12 -5.13
CA MET A 73 -11.37 6.80 -3.81
C MET A 73 -12.63 6.73 -2.94
N GLY A 74 -13.63 5.92 -3.32
CA GLY A 74 -14.83 5.75 -2.52
C GLY A 74 -14.52 5.25 -1.10
N LYS A 75 -14.98 5.96 -0.07
CA LYS A 75 -14.67 5.64 1.34
C LYS A 75 -15.07 4.22 1.75
N SER A 76 -16.24 3.76 1.32
CA SER A 76 -16.73 2.39 1.57
C SER A 76 -15.84 1.35 0.89
N TYR A 77 -15.46 1.59 -0.36
CA TYR A 77 -14.57 0.73 -1.13
C TYR A 77 -13.18 0.63 -0.51
N MET A 78 -12.58 1.77 -0.10
CA MET A 78 -11.30 1.77 0.62
C MET A 78 -11.38 0.99 1.94
N ARG A 79 -12.47 1.16 2.70
CA ARG A 79 -12.68 0.42 3.95
C ARG A 79 -12.80 -1.09 3.71
N GLU A 80 -13.52 -1.51 2.68
CA GLU A 80 -13.62 -2.92 2.31
C GLU A 80 -12.25 -3.48 1.91
N HIS A 81 -11.55 -2.78 1.03
CA HIS A 81 -10.21 -3.11 0.56
C HIS A 81 -9.25 -3.39 1.74
N GLN A 82 -9.13 -2.43 2.66
CA GLN A 82 -8.25 -2.56 3.83
C GLN A 82 -8.68 -3.68 4.78
N THR A 83 -9.98 -3.82 5.01
CA THR A 83 -10.52 -4.84 5.93
C THR A 83 -10.32 -6.25 5.38
N THR A 84 -10.55 -6.42 4.08
CA THR A 84 -10.41 -7.72 3.41
C THR A 84 -8.94 -8.10 3.29
N GLY A 85 -8.04 -7.17 2.92
CA GLY A 85 -6.60 -7.40 2.94
C GLY A 85 -6.08 -7.85 4.31
N GLY A 86 -6.53 -7.19 5.38
CA GLY A 86 -6.18 -7.57 6.75
C GLY A 86 -6.67 -8.98 7.12
N LYS A 87 -7.88 -9.38 6.68
CA LYS A 87 -8.41 -10.74 6.90
C LYS A 87 -7.62 -11.80 6.14
N ILE A 88 -7.26 -11.55 4.89
CA ILE A 88 -6.46 -12.46 4.07
C ILE A 88 -5.13 -12.75 4.76
N MET A 89 -4.41 -11.70 5.17
CA MET A 89 -3.12 -11.88 5.83
C MET A 89 -3.25 -12.52 7.22
N ALA A 90 -4.27 -12.19 8.00
CA ALA A 90 -4.51 -12.85 9.29
C ALA A 90 -4.71 -14.37 9.11
N ASN A 91 -5.49 -14.78 8.12
CA ASN A 91 -5.71 -16.19 7.81
C ASN A 91 -4.41 -16.90 7.39
N PHE A 92 -3.63 -16.29 6.49
CA PHE A 92 -2.34 -16.83 6.06
C PHE A 92 -1.37 -17.02 7.25
N LEU A 93 -1.27 -16.02 8.12
CA LEU A 93 -0.37 -16.07 9.28
C LEU A 93 -0.81 -17.10 10.31
N LYS A 94 -2.13 -17.27 10.52
CA LYS A 94 -2.71 -18.32 11.36
C LYS A 94 -2.38 -19.72 10.82
N GLN A 95 -2.52 -19.94 9.52
CA GLN A 95 -2.14 -21.21 8.88
C GLN A 95 -0.65 -21.52 9.00
N ASN A 96 0.19 -20.49 9.09
CA ASN A 96 1.63 -20.60 9.34
C ASN A 96 1.99 -20.65 10.83
N ARG A 97 1.02 -20.81 11.74
CA ARG A 97 1.21 -20.90 13.20
C ARG A 97 1.99 -19.72 13.78
N SER A 98 1.75 -18.52 13.24
CA SER A 98 2.34 -17.29 13.77
C SER A 98 1.73 -16.93 15.12
N GLU A 99 2.49 -16.19 15.96
CA GLU A 99 1.97 -15.69 17.22
C GLU A 99 0.76 -14.77 17.02
N GLN A 100 -0.20 -14.82 17.94
CA GLN A 100 -1.44 -14.04 17.87
C GLN A 100 -1.16 -12.53 17.86
N SER A 101 -0.14 -12.08 18.60
CA SER A 101 0.34 -10.69 18.62
C SER A 101 0.76 -10.20 17.23
N VAL A 102 1.47 -11.02 16.45
CA VAL A 102 1.89 -10.72 15.07
C VAL A 102 0.67 -10.67 14.14
N ILE A 103 -0.24 -11.64 14.28
CA ILE A 103 -1.47 -11.72 13.47
C ILE A 103 -2.32 -10.46 13.65
N ASP A 104 -2.58 -10.09 14.90
CA ASP A 104 -3.44 -8.95 15.23
C ASP A 104 -2.80 -7.64 14.80
N LYS A 105 -1.49 -7.49 15.01
CA LYS A 105 -0.75 -6.29 14.59
C LYS A 105 -0.73 -6.13 13.07
N VAL A 106 -0.45 -7.18 12.31
CA VAL A 106 -0.49 -7.13 10.84
C VAL A 106 -1.89 -6.76 10.34
N LYS A 107 -2.92 -7.41 10.88
CA LYS A 107 -4.32 -7.13 10.52
C LYS A 107 -4.69 -5.67 10.81
N HIS A 108 -4.28 -5.15 11.96
CA HIS A 108 -4.50 -3.77 12.36
C HIS A 108 -3.81 -2.78 11.42
N LEU A 109 -2.53 -2.99 11.12
CA LEU A 109 -1.76 -2.12 10.24
C LEU A 109 -2.38 -2.07 8.84
N ILE A 110 -2.72 -3.22 8.25
CA ILE A 110 -3.35 -3.25 6.92
C ILE A 110 -4.75 -2.59 6.96
N LYS A 111 -5.55 -2.85 7.99
CA LYS A 111 -6.88 -2.25 8.13
C LYS A 111 -6.85 -0.71 8.20
N ASN A 112 -5.73 -0.13 8.63
CA ASN A 112 -5.61 1.32 8.83
C ASN A 112 -4.65 2.00 7.82
N HIS A 113 -3.99 1.28 6.92
CA HIS A 113 -2.91 1.85 6.09
C HIS A 113 -3.31 3.02 5.17
N GLU A 114 -4.58 3.12 4.74
CA GLU A 114 -5.01 4.21 3.84
C GLU A 114 -5.10 5.57 4.55
N TYR A 115 -5.47 5.56 5.84
CA TYR A 115 -5.76 6.77 6.63
C TYR A 115 -4.83 6.95 7.83
N GLY A 116 -4.13 5.90 8.24
CA GLY A 116 -3.30 5.88 9.44
C GLY A 116 -4.15 5.89 10.71
N GLY A 117 -3.70 6.64 11.72
CA GLY A 117 -4.42 6.82 12.99
C GLY A 117 -3.61 6.48 14.23
N ASP A 118 -2.54 5.72 14.08
CA ASP A 118 -1.53 5.47 15.10
C ASP A 118 -0.12 5.59 14.51
N LYS A 119 0.89 5.50 15.37
CA LYS A 119 2.30 5.72 14.98
C LYS A 119 2.75 4.81 13.83
N GLU A 120 2.44 3.52 13.86
CA GLU A 120 2.95 2.58 12.86
C GLU A 120 2.05 2.48 11.63
N SER A 121 0.74 2.61 11.78
CA SER A 121 -0.18 2.77 10.66
C SER A 121 0.14 4.05 9.86
N ASN A 122 0.56 5.13 10.53
CA ASN A 122 1.05 6.34 9.87
C ASN A 122 2.36 6.10 9.10
N ILE A 123 3.30 5.33 9.66
CA ILE A 123 4.55 4.95 8.95
C ILE A 123 4.22 4.14 7.70
N LEU A 124 3.33 3.16 7.80
CA LEU A 124 2.92 2.34 6.67
C LEU A 124 2.24 3.20 5.59
N LYS A 125 1.29 4.06 5.97
CA LYS A 125 0.63 5.01 5.07
C LYS A 125 1.62 5.92 4.34
N ASP A 126 2.60 6.45 5.06
CA ASP A 126 3.61 7.34 4.49
C ASP A 126 4.53 6.61 3.51
N ALA A 127 4.89 5.36 3.83
CA ALA A 127 5.67 4.50 2.96
C ALA A 127 4.90 4.09 1.69
N ASP A 128 3.62 3.74 1.83
CA ASP A 128 2.73 3.43 0.71
C ASP A 128 2.56 4.64 -0.22
N SER A 129 2.33 5.82 0.37
CA SER A 129 2.26 7.07 -0.39
C SER A 129 3.56 7.37 -1.14
N ALA A 130 4.71 7.20 -0.49
CA ALA A 130 6.01 7.39 -1.13
C ALA A 130 6.22 6.42 -2.30
N SER A 131 5.88 5.14 -2.11
CA SER A 131 5.96 4.12 -3.16
C SER A 131 5.02 4.42 -4.33
N PHE A 132 3.81 4.91 -4.07
CA PHE A 132 2.86 5.31 -5.11
C PHE A 132 3.48 6.34 -6.07
N PHE A 133 4.13 7.38 -5.55
CA PHE A 133 4.79 8.40 -6.38
C PHE A 133 6.00 7.86 -7.14
N GLU A 134 6.67 6.84 -6.63
CA GLU A 134 7.81 6.20 -7.31
C GLU A 134 7.41 5.19 -8.38
N LYS A 135 6.28 4.49 -8.21
CA LYS A 135 5.96 3.28 -8.99
C LYS A 135 4.65 3.36 -9.76
N ASN A 136 3.65 4.08 -9.26
CA ASN A 136 2.29 3.97 -9.77
C ASN A 136 1.83 5.18 -10.60
N ILE A 137 2.59 6.29 -10.64
CA ILE A 137 2.18 7.49 -11.39
C ILE A 137 1.84 7.19 -12.85
N GLN A 138 2.70 6.44 -13.56
CA GLN A 138 2.44 6.15 -14.97
C GLN A 138 1.16 5.34 -15.15
N HIS A 139 0.93 4.32 -14.30
CA HIS A 139 -0.31 3.54 -14.33
C HIS A 139 -1.56 4.42 -14.20
N PHE A 140 -1.54 5.46 -13.36
CA PHE A 140 -2.68 6.37 -13.23
C PHE A 140 -2.81 7.36 -14.40
N LEU A 141 -1.70 7.83 -14.96
CA LEU A 141 -1.70 8.69 -16.16
C LEU A 141 -2.25 7.93 -17.37
N ASP A 142 -1.90 6.65 -17.54
CA ASP A 142 -2.37 5.80 -18.64
C ASP A 142 -3.88 5.53 -18.59
N ARG A 143 -4.52 5.79 -17.43
CA ARG A 143 -5.96 5.65 -17.24
C ARG A 143 -6.74 6.94 -17.55
N PHE A 144 -6.08 8.02 -17.98
CA PHE A 144 -6.75 9.26 -18.38
C PHE A 144 -7.87 9.09 -19.43
N PRO A 145 -7.78 8.18 -20.42
CA PRO A 145 -8.90 7.93 -21.33
C PRO A 145 -10.17 7.42 -20.63
N ASP A 146 -10.01 6.72 -19.49
CA ASP A 146 -11.11 6.14 -18.71
C ASP A 146 -11.59 7.07 -17.57
N PHE A 147 -10.83 8.09 -17.18
CA PHE A 147 -11.10 8.93 -16.00
C PHE A 147 -10.79 10.40 -16.23
N SER A 148 -11.58 11.28 -15.62
CA SER A 148 -11.35 12.72 -15.71
C SER A 148 -9.98 13.12 -15.12
N LYS A 149 -9.37 14.16 -15.72
CA LYS A 149 -8.16 14.80 -15.19
C LYS A 149 -8.31 15.12 -13.71
N LYS A 150 -9.47 15.65 -13.32
CA LYS A 150 -9.77 15.98 -11.92
C LYS A 150 -9.69 14.76 -11.00
N LEU A 151 -10.28 13.63 -11.38
CA LEU A 151 -10.27 12.44 -10.53
C LEU A 151 -8.84 11.91 -10.29
N ILE A 152 -8.00 11.93 -11.33
CA ILE A 152 -6.58 11.54 -11.22
C ILE A 152 -5.81 12.56 -10.36
N GLN A 153 -6.07 13.87 -10.54
CA GLN A 153 -5.45 14.90 -9.70
C GLN A 153 -5.84 14.73 -8.23
N ASP A 154 -7.13 14.50 -7.95
CA ASP A 154 -7.61 14.25 -6.59
C ASP A 154 -6.93 13.02 -5.97
N LYS A 155 -6.58 11.99 -6.77
CA LYS A 155 -5.76 10.85 -6.30
C LYS A 155 -4.38 11.29 -5.86
N PHE A 156 -3.70 12.05 -6.71
CA PHE A 156 -2.34 12.52 -6.43
C PHE A 156 -2.34 13.40 -5.18
N ASP A 157 -3.32 14.29 -5.07
CA ASP A 157 -3.50 15.14 -3.91
C ASP A 157 -3.79 14.32 -2.66
N PHE A 158 -4.68 13.32 -2.72
CA PHE A 158 -4.94 12.42 -1.60
C PHE A 158 -3.66 11.71 -1.12
N MET A 159 -2.90 11.11 -2.05
CA MET A 159 -1.68 10.38 -1.72
C MET A 159 -0.60 11.30 -1.15
N PHE A 160 -0.46 12.53 -1.64
CA PHE A 160 0.52 13.49 -1.11
C PHE A 160 0.10 14.10 0.22
N ASN A 161 -1.17 14.51 0.34
CA ASN A 161 -1.67 15.25 1.49
C ASN A 161 -1.74 14.38 2.74
N ARG A 162 -2.07 13.10 2.59
CA ARG A 162 -2.14 12.15 3.70
C ARG A 162 -0.78 11.81 4.32
N ILE A 163 0.36 12.17 3.71
CA ILE A 163 1.69 11.91 4.29
C ILE A 163 1.84 12.70 5.60
N THR A 164 2.08 12.00 6.70
CA THR A 164 2.23 12.58 8.04
C THR A 164 3.67 13.03 8.34
N SER A 165 4.67 12.29 7.86
CA SER A 165 6.07 12.60 8.06
C SER A 165 6.52 13.75 7.15
N GLN A 166 6.90 14.88 7.74
CA GLN A 166 7.40 16.05 7.01
C GLN A 166 8.66 15.72 6.19
N LYS A 167 9.54 14.84 6.71
CA LYS A 167 10.73 14.38 5.99
C LYS A 167 10.37 13.60 4.73
N VAL A 168 9.42 12.67 4.82
CA VAL A 168 8.93 11.91 3.66
C VAL A 168 8.23 12.86 2.69
N LYS A 169 7.34 13.72 3.18
CA LYS A 169 6.59 14.68 2.36
C LYS A 169 7.52 15.60 1.57
N LYS A 170 8.57 16.14 2.21
CA LYS A 170 9.61 16.93 1.55
C LYS A 170 10.35 16.14 0.47
N SER A 171 10.67 14.87 0.73
CA SER A 171 11.37 14.00 -0.22
C SER A 171 10.52 13.65 -1.45
N ILE A 172 9.20 13.52 -1.27
CA ILE A 172 8.25 13.13 -2.32
C ILE A 172 7.70 14.33 -3.10
N LYS A 173 7.74 15.53 -2.54
CA LYS A 173 7.23 16.76 -3.18
C LYS A 173 7.69 16.94 -4.64
N PRO A 174 8.96 16.71 -5.01
CA PRO A 174 9.37 16.81 -6.43
C PRO A 174 8.65 15.82 -7.35
N LEU A 175 8.40 14.59 -6.89
CA LEU A 175 7.68 13.57 -7.67
C LEU A 175 6.19 13.93 -7.80
N TYR A 176 5.58 14.45 -6.74
CA TYR A 176 4.22 14.96 -6.77
C TYR A 176 4.05 16.10 -7.79
N LEU A 177 4.92 17.12 -7.73
CA LEU A 177 4.89 18.24 -8.69
C LEU A 177 5.10 17.76 -10.13
N LYS A 178 6.03 16.81 -10.34
CA LYS A 178 6.24 16.20 -11.66
C LYS A 178 5.01 15.44 -12.15
N ALA A 179 4.29 14.74 -11.27
CA ALA A 179 3.08 14.00 -11.61
C ALA A 179 1.94 14.94 -12.01
N THR A 180 1.69 16.00 -11.22
CA THR A 180 0.69 17.05 -11.52
C THR A 180 1.02 17.73 -12.86
N ASN A 181 2.26 18.17 -13.05
CA ASN A 181 2.67 18.82 -14.31
C ASN A 181 2.54 17.90 -15.54
N LYS A 182 2.73 16.58 -15.37
CA LYS A 182 2.50 15.61 -16.44
C LYS A 182 1.02 15.51 -16.77
N LEU A 183 0.18 15.36 -15.74
CA LEU A 183 -1.26 15.26 -15.89
C LEU A 183 -1.86 16.52 -16.53
N GLU A 184 -1.38 17.72 -16.16
CA GLU A 184 -1.81 18.98 -16.78
C GLU A 184 -1.58 19.01 -18.30
N LYS A 185 -0.54 18.32 -18.79
CA LYS A 185 -0.18 18.25 -20.21
C LYS A 185 -0.88 17.15 -21.00
N LEU A 186 -1.66 16.28 -20.35
CA LEU A 186 -2.53 15.29 -21.00
C LEU A 186 -3.84 15.92 -21.47
#